data_AF-A0A949L9H8-F1
#
_entry.id   AF-A0A949L9H8-F1
#
_cell.length_a   1.000
_cell.length_b   1.000
_cell.length_c   1.000
_cell.angle_alpha   90.00
_cell.angle_beta   90.00
_cell.angle_gamma   90.00
#
_symmetry.space_group_name_H-M   'P 1'
#
loop_
_entity.id
_entity.type
_entity.pdbx_description
1 polymer ?
#
loop_
_entity_poly.entity_id
_entity_poly.type
_entity_poly.pdbx_seq_one_letter_code
_entity_poly.pdbx_strand_id
1 'polypeptide(L)'
;MFEKSLTKKVQDMVLEGRIPAKLVCKTIKKPYSTLLRELNPFDAHAKLGAETMFEIVKATHNVSVLEFMARELGYTLMPLEPMAEPKVTRKGTDTPARHPEATM
;
A
#
# COMPACT_ATOMS: atom_id res chain seq x y z
N MET A 1 -21.11 12.93 1.82
CA MET A 1 -21.70 11.59 2.10
C MET A 1 -20.79 10.43 1.72
N PHE A 2 -19.92 10.52 0.69
CA PHE A 2 -19.10 9.40 0.19
C PHE A 2 -17.71 9.21 0.82
N GLU A 3 -17.19 10.15 1.63
CA GLU A 3 -15.86 10.04 2.27
C GLU A 3 -15.71 8.83 3.20
N LYS A 4 -16.82 8.20 3.59
CA LYS A 4 -16.84 6.98 4.42
C LYS A 4 -17.12 5.70 3.62
N SER A 5 -17.09 5.73 2.29
CA SER A 5 -17.30 4.52 1.49
C SER A 5 -16.03 3.65 1.44
N LEU A 6 -16.21 2.33 1.59
CA LEU A 6 -15.15 1.34 1.45
C LEU A 6 -14.42 1.48 0.10
N THR A 7 -15.17 1.68 -0.99
CA THR A 7 -14.61 1.86 -2.34
C THR A 7 -13.71 3.09 -2.42
N LYS A 8 -14.08 4.20 -1.76
CA LYS A 8 -13.26 5.41 -1.75
C LYS A 8 -11.95 5.18 -1.00
N LYS A 9 -11.97 4.47 0.14
CA LYS A 9 -10.74 4.12 0.85
C LYS A 9 -9.80 3.25 0.03
N VAL A 10 -10.32 2.28 -0.73
CA VAL A 10 -9.48 1.46 -1.62
C VAL A 10 -8.97 2.31 -2.80
N GLN A 11 -9.79 3.22 -3.33
CA GLN A 11 -9.36 4.15 -4.36
C GLN A 11 -8.17 5.00 -3.89
N ASP A 12 -8.25 5.59 -2.70
CA ASP A 12 -7.18 6.41 -2.11
C ASP A 12 -5.91 5.59 -1.87
N MET A 13 -6.08 4.35 -1.39
CA MET A 13 -4.96 3.41 -1.21
C MET A 13 -4.20 3.13 -2.52
N VAL A 14 -4.88 3.10 -3.67
CA VAL A 14 -4.26 2.82 -4.97
C VAL A 14 -3.74 4.08 -5.65
N LEU A 15 -4.48 5.19 -5.58
CA LEU A 15 -4.16 6.43 -6.31
C LEU A 15 -3.25 7.37 -5.54
N GLU A 16 -3.37 7.42 -4.22
CA GLU A 16 -2.66 8.33 -3.33
C GLU A 16 -1.68 7.59 -2.41
N GLY A 17 -1.58 6.26 -2.57
CA GLY A 17 -0.68 5.41 -1.81
C GLY A 17 0.80 5.58 -2.16
N ARG A 18 1.66 4.97 -1.33
CA ARG A 18 3.13 4.97 -1.53
C ARG A 18 3.57 4.15 -2.75
N ILE A 19 2.75 3.18 -3.16
CA ILE A 19 3.06 2.30 -4.29
C ILE A 19 2.36 2.84 -5.53
N PRO A 20 3.08 3.04 -6.66
CA PRO A 20 2.45 3.49 -7.89
C PRO A 20 1.34 2.54 -8.35
N ALA A 21 0.17 3.10 -8.71
CA ALA A 21 -1.00 2.33 -9.14
C ALA A 21 -0.70 1.32 -10.27
N LYS A 22 0.19 1.67 -11.21
CA LYS A 22 0.65 0.77 -12.28
C LYS A 22 1.34 -0.49 -11.74
N LEU A 23 2.11 -0.36 -10.66
CA LEU A 23 2.78 -1.49 -10.03
C LEU A 23 1.77 -2.37 -9.29
N VAL A 24 0.79 -1.77 -8.60
CA VAL A 24 -0.33 -2.49 -7.98
C VAL A 24 -1.06 -3.33 -9.04
N CYS A 25 -1.42 -2.73 -10.17
CA CYS A 25 -2.08 -3.42 -11.29
C CYS A 25 -1.27 -4.62 -11.81
N LYS A 26 0.04 -4.46 -11.94
CA LYS A 26 0.93 -5.54 -12.36
C LYS A 26 0.95 -6.69 -11.35
N THR A 27 1.00 -6.37 -10.06
CA THR A 27 0.99 -7.36 -8.97
C THR A 27 -0.31 -8.17 -8.94
N ILE A 28 -1.46 -7.50 -9.07
CA ILE A 28 -2.78 -8.14 -9.08
C ILE A 28 -3.18 -8.70 -10.47
N LYS A 29 -2.28 -8.61 -11.46
CA LYS A 29 -2.48 -9.07 -12.85
C LYS A 29 -3.77 -8.54 -13.50
N LYS A 30 -4.11 -7.27 -13.24
CA LYS A 30 -5.34 -6.64 -13.74
C LYS A 30 -5.03 -5.46 -14.67
N PRO A 31 -5.77 -5.27 -15.77
CA PRO A 31 -5.61 -4.08 -16.61
C PRO A 31 -5.87 -2.79 -15.83
N TYR A 32 -5.03 -1.78 -16.05
CA TYR A 32 -5.09 -0.51 -15.34
C TYR A 32 -6.45 0.19 -15.49
N SER A 33 -6.97 0.27 -16.73
CA SER A 33 -8.26 0.89 -17.02
C SER A 33 -9.43 0.18 -16.34
N THR A 34 -9.43 -1.16 -16.32
CA THR A 34 -10.44 -1.95 -15.63
C THR A 34 -10.41 -1.68 -14.13
N LEU A 35 -9.23 -1.68 -13.52
CA LEU A 35 -9.10 -1.40 -12.09
C LEU A 35 -9.58 0.02 -11.75
N LEU A 36 -9.21 1.03 -12.53
CA LEU A 36 -9.65 2.41 -12.27
C LEU A 36 -11.17 2.56 -12.34
N ARG A 37 -11.84 1.85 -13.25
CA ARG A 37 -13.30 1.85 -13.32
C ARG A 37 -13.93 1.22 -12.09
N GLU A 38 -13.43 0.08 -11.64
CA GLU A 38 -13.94 -0.59 -10.44
C GLU A 38 -13.70 0.18 -9.14
N LEU A 39 -12.60 0.94 -9.07
CA LEU A 39 -12.26 1.82 -7.95
C LEU A 39 -13.04 3.13 -7.97
N ASN A 40 -13.71 3.47 -9.07
CA ASN A 40 -14.46 4.71 -9.18
C ASN A 40 -15.81 4.58 -8.46
N PRO A 41 -16.06 5.31 -7.35
CA PRO A 41 -17.33 5.24 -6.64
C PRO A 41 -18.52 5.74 -7.50
N PHE A 42 -18.25 6.49 -8.56
CA PHE A 42 -19.25 7.06 -9.47
C PHE A 42 -19.54 6.17 -10.69
N ASP A 43 -18.76 5.11 -10.95
CA ASP A 43 -19.09 4.14 -12.00
C ASP A 43 -20.12 3.15 -11.45
N ALA A 44 -21.38 3.29 -11.87
CA ALA A 44 -22.46 2.40 -11.45
C ALA A 44 -22.31 0.98 -12.04
N HIS A 45 -21.58 0.84 -13.15
CA HIS A 45 -21.49 -0.38 -13.95
C HIS A 45 -20.25 -1.23 -13.65
N ALA A 46 -19.31 -0.71 -12.87
CA ALA A 46 -18.14 -1.43 -12.41
C ALA A 46 -18.11 -1.46 -10.88
N LYS A 47 -17.89 -2.64 -10.30
CA LYS A 47 -17.79 -2.82 -8.84
C LYS A 47 -16.49 -3.51 -8.50
N LEU A 48 -15.84 -3.01 -7.47
CA LEU A 48 -14.66 -3.64 -6.91
C LEU A 48 -15.07 -4.98 -6.25
N GLY A 49 -14.52 -6.09 -6.76
CA GLY A 49 -14.69 -7.41 -6.16
C GLY A 49 -13.91 -7.55 -4.86
N ALA A 50 -14.40 -8.38 -3.93
CA ALA A 50 -13.76 -8.60 -2.62
C ALA A 50 -12.35 -9.22 -2.75
N GLU A 51 -12.17 -10.19 -3.65
CA GLU A 51 -10.86 -10.79 -3.97
C GLU A 51 -9.86 -9.72 -4.43
N THR A 52 -10.25 -8.88 -5.39
CA THR A 52 -9.40 -7.80 -5.91
C THR A 52 -9.09 -6.78 -4.81
N MET A 53 -10.05 -6.43 -3.96
CA MET A 53 -9.81 -5.56 -2.81
C MET A 53 -8.74 -6.16 -1.87
N PHE A 54 -8.85 -7.45 -1.56
CA PHE A 54 -7.88 -8.13 -0.70
C PHE A 54 -6.49 -8.23 -1.34
N GLU A 55 -6.41 -8.45 -2.65
CA GLU A 55 -5.14 -8.41 -3.39
C GLU A 55 -4.48 -7.04 -3.36
N ILE A 56 -5.26 -5.95 -3.43
CA ILE A 56 -4.75 -4.58 -3.29
C ILE A 56 -4.18 -4.37 -1.88
N VAL A 57 -4.89 -4.78 -0.83
CA VAL A 57 -4.42 -4.69 0.56
C VAL A 57 -3.08 -5.43 0.73
N LYS A 58 -2.95 -6.64 0.17
CA LYS A 58 -1.70 -7.42 0.17
C LYS A 58 -0.59 -6.71 -0.61
N ALA A 59 -0.88 -6.25 -1.83
CA ALA A 59 0.12 -5.61 -2.69
C ALA A 59 0.66 -4.32 -2.07
N THR A 60 -0.20 -3.55 -1.40
CA THR A 60 0.13 -2.26 -0.79
C THR A 60 0.64 -2.36 0.64
N HIS A 61 0.47 -3.54 1.28
CA HIS A 61 0.75 -3.74 2.70
C HIS A 61 0.05 -2.71 3.60
N ASN A 62 -1.14 -2.24 3.16
CA ASN A 62 -1.90 -1.20 3.84
C ASN A 62 -3.22 -1.76 4.36
N VAL A 63 -3.31 -1.92 5.69
CA VAL A 63 -4.47 -2.54 6.37
C VAL A 63 -5.58 -1.55 6.72
N SER A 64 -5.47 -0.27 6.38
CA SER A 64 -6.44 0.77 6.77
C SER A 64 -7.89 0.49 6.33
N VAL A 65 -8.07 -0.22 5.20
CA VAL A 65 -9.39 -0.66 4.73
C VAL A 65 -9.98 -1.72 5.65
N LEU A 66 -9.17 -2.66 6.14
CA LEU A 66 -9.60 -3.69 7.09
C LEU A 66 -9.90 -3.08 8.46
N GLU A 67 -9.08 -2.13 8.92
CA GLU A 67 -9.33 -1.39 10.15
C GLU A 67 -10.66 -0.62 10.10
N PHE A 68 -10.96 -0.01 8.95
CA PHE A 68 -12.23 0.64 8.73
C PHE A 68 -13.39 -0.36 8.81
N MET A 69 -13.30 -1.49 8.13
CA MET A 69 -14.33 -2.55 8.20
C MET A 69 -14.53 -3.07 9.61
N ALA A 70 -13.44 -3.30 10.36
CA ALA A 70 -13.50 -3.76 11.74
C ALA A 70 -14.26 -2.74 12.61
N ARG A 71 -13.94 -1.45 12.49
CA ARG A 71 -14.60 -0.37 13.25
C ARG A 71 -16.10 -0.28 12.97
N GLU A 72 -16.51 -0.39 11.71
CA GLU A 72 -17.93 -0.38 11.34
C GLU A 72 -18.70 -1.57 11.95
N LEU A 73 -18.01 -2.67 12.26
CA LEU A 73 -18.58 -3.85 12.90
C LEU A 73 -18.42 -3.85 14.44
N GLY A 74 -17.83 -2.81 15.03
CA GLY A 74 -17.55 -2.75 16.47
C GLY A 74 -16.38 -3.64 16.92
N TYR A 75 -15.50 -4.05 16.00
CA TYR A 75 -14.28 -4.81 16.26
C TYR A 75 -13.02 -3.94 16.11
N THR A 76 -11.91 -4.42 16.65
CA THR A 76 -10.58 -3.87 16.38
C THR A 76 -9.73 -4.91 15.65
N LEU A 77 -8.87 -4.44 14.74
CA LEU A 77 -7.94 -5.31 14.02
C LEU A 77 -6.65 -5.45 14.83
N MET A 78 -6.25 -6.68 15.13
CA MET A 78 -5.02 -7.01 15.86
C MET A 78 -4.10 -7.84 14.96
N PRO A 79 -2.82 -7.48 14.81
CA PRO A 79 -1.84 -8.32 14.13
C PRO A 79 -1.68 -9.68 14.84
N LEU A 80 -1.54 -10.76 14.07
CA LEU A 80 -1.27 -12.10 14.61
C LEU A 80 0.12 -12.18 15.25
N GLU A 81 1.09 -11.47 14.69
CA GLU A 81 2.42 -11.28 15.23
C GLU A 81 2.78 -9.78 15.15
N PRO A 82 3.58 -9.24 16.08
CA PRO A 82 4.09 -7.88 15.94
C PRO A 82 4.91 -7.79 14.66
N MET A 83 4.37 -7.08 13.65
CA MET A 83 5.04 -6.89 12.36
C MET A 83 6.41 -6.27 12.62
N ALA A 84 7.49 -7.01 12.37
CA ALA A 84 8.83 -6.47 12.41
C ALA A 84 8.90 -5.30 11.42
N GLU A 85 9.22 -4.10 11.90
CA GLU A 85 9.37 -2.93 11.04
C GLU A 85 10.38 -3.24 9.92
N PRO A 86 10.12 -2.86 8.66
CA PRO A 86 11.08 -3.05 7.60
C PRO A 86 12.34 -2.24 7.94
N LYS A 87 13.43 -2.95 8.28
CA LYS A 87 14.73 -2.34 8.56
C LYS A 87 15.18 -1.58 7.31
N VAL A 88 15.13 -0.25 7.38
CA VAL A 88 15.73 0.61 6.37
C VAL A 88 17.25 0.47 6.49
N THR A 89 17.83 -0.44 5.71
CA THR A 89 19.28 -0.57 5.60
C THR A 89 19.81 0.65 4.85
N ARG A 90 20.19 1.70 5.59
CA ARG A 90 20.99 2.79 5.03
C ARG A 90 22.35 2.23 4.65
N LYS A 91 22.57 1.93 3.37
CA LYS A 91 23.89 1.58 2.84
C LYS A 91 24.69 2.86 2.60
N GLY A 92 25.79 2.99 3.36
CA GLY A 92 27.08 3.54 2.90
C GLY A 92 27.22 5.06 2.86
N THR A 93 27.92 5.63 3.84
CA THR A 93 28.82 6.76 3.60
C THR A 93 30.25 6.23 3.64
N ASP A 94 30.85 6.15 2.46
CA ASP A 94 32.27 5.91 2.23
C ASP A 94 33.09 6.93 3.05
N THR A 95 34.02 6.45 3.87
CA THR A 95 35.07 7.29 4.47
C THR A 95 36.38 6.89 3.81
N PRO A 96 37.05 7.75 3.02
CA PRO A 96 38.36 7.42 2.51
C PRO A 96 39.39 7.47 3.64
N ALA A 97 40.17 6.40 3.74
CA ALA A 97 41.25 6.23 4.70
C ALA A 97 42.35 7.30 4.51
N ARG A 98 42.80 7.89 5.62
CA ARG A 98 44.02 8.71 5.68
C ARG A 98 45.25 7.82 5.50
N HIS A 99 46.09 8.13 4.52
CA HIS A 99 47.46 7.63 4.46
C HIS A 99 48.36 8.44 5.42
N PRO A 100 49.31 7.81 6.13
CA PRO A 100 50.40 8.52 6.79
C PRO A 100 51.57 8.66 5.80
N GLU A 101 51.97 9.89 5.48
CA GLU A 101 53.26 10.14 4.83
C GLU A 101 54.35 10.43 5.86
N ALA A 102 55.51 9.88 5.55
CA ALA A 102 56.67 9.71 6.41
C ALA A 102 57.59 10.94 6.45
N THR A 103 58.24 11.09 7.61
CA THR A 103 59.60 11.60 7.85
C THR A 103 60.38 12.18 6.66
N MET A 104 60.75 13.46 6.77
CA MET A 104 62.13 13.97 6.64
C MET A 104 62.36 15.13 7.61
#